data_AF-A0A2T2TUC0-F1
#
_entry.id   AF-A0A2T2TUC0-F1
#
_cell.length_a   1.000
_cell.length_b   1.000
_cell.length_c   1.000
_cell.angle_alpha   90.00
_cell.angle_beta   90.00
_cell.angle_gamma   90.00
#
_symmetry.space_group_name_H-M   'P 1'
#
loop_
_entity.id
_entity.type
_entity.pdbx_description
1 polymer ?
#
loop_
_entity_poly.entity_id
_entity_poly.type
_entity_poly.pdbx_seq_one_letter_code
_entity_poly.pdbx_strand_id
1 'polypeptide(L)'
;MLLSAVGELLEEQGERASIVVVGGASLNLLGLIERTTDDVDVIARASDAGAEEAPALILPDPLPDPLQNAVKRVARDFGLEEEWLNT
;
A
#
# COMPACT_ATOMS: atom_id res chain seq x y z
N MET A 1 -4.21 -6.55 9.23
CA MET A 1 -4.51 -5.18 8.75
C MET A 1 -4.74 -5.21 7.25
N LEU A 2 -5.46 -4.24 6.67
CA LEU A 2 -5.80 -4.23 5.23
C LEU A 2 -4.57 -4.26 4.31
N LEU A 3 -3.51 -3.50 4.63
CA LEU A 3 -2.26 -3.50 3.85
C LEU A 3 -1.53 -4.85 3.89
N SER A 4 -1.71 -5.64 4.96
CA SER A 4 -1.18 -7.01 5.01
C SER A 4 -1.88 -7.90 3.98
N ALA A 5 -3.21 -7.80 3.86
CA ALA A 5 -3.97 -8.56 2.87
C ALA A 5 -3.60 -8.17 1.42
N VAL A 6 -3.33 -6.88 1.17
CA VAL A 6 -2.80 -6.44 -0.13
C VAL A 6 -1.43 -7.06 -0.39
N GLY A 7 -0.53 -7.04 0.61
CA GLY A 7 0.79 -7.65 0.51
C GLY A 7 0.75 -9.15 0.22
N GLU A 8 -0.13 -9.88 0.91
CA GLU A 8 -0.35 -11.33 0.70
C GLU A 8 -0.79 -11.62 -0.75
N LEU A 9 -1.74 -10.84 -1.29
CA LEU A 9 -2.19 -10.99 -2.69
C LEU A 9 -1.09 -10.70 -3.71
N LEU A 10 -0.24 -9.70 -3.46
CA LEU A 10 0.91 -9.41 -4.31
C LEU A 10 1.94 -10.54 -4.27
N GLU A 11 2.23 -11.06 -3.07
CA GLU A 11 3.17 -12.15 -2.88
C GLU A 11 2.70 -13.44 -3.57
N GLU A 12 1.42 -13.77 -3.49
CA GLU A 12 0.81 -14.90 -4.22
C GLU A 12 0.98 -14.79 -5.74
N GLN A 13 1.04 -13.57 -6.28
CA GLN A 13 1.23 -13.30 -7.70
C GLN A 13 2.72 -13.17 -8.09
N GLY A 14 3.65 -13.25 -7.14
CA GLY A 14 5.07 -12.97 -7.37
C GLY A 14 5.36 -11.49 -7.66
N GLU A 15 4.42 -10.60 -7.32
CA GLU A 15 4.49 -9.17 -7.57
C GLU A 15 4.92 -8.42 -6.31
N ARG A 16 5.48 -7.21 -6.48
CA ARG A 16 5.87 -6.33 -5.37
C ARG A 16 5.57 -4.89 -5.71
N ALA A 17 5.22 -4.10 -4.70
CA ALA A 17 5.05 -2.67 -4.83
C ALA A 17 5.64 -1.95 -3.61
N SER A 18 6.39 -0.89 -3.89
CA SER A 18 7.01 -0.05 -2.86
C SER A 18 6.29 1.30 -2.83
N ILE A 19 5.54 1.55 -1.76
CA ILE A 19 4.76 2.78 -1.56
C ILE A 19 5.17 3.47 -0.26
N VAL A 20 4.98 4.79 -0.23
CA VAL A 20 5.17 5.61 0.96
C VAL A 20 3.81 6.05 1.45
N VAL A 21 3.47 5.65 2.67
CA VAL A 21 2.20 5.97 3.32
C VAL A 21 2.38 6.94 4.48
N VAL A 22 1.35 7.75 4.74
CA VAL A 22 1.32 8.69 5.87
C VAL A 22 0.04 8.49 6.70
N GLY A 23 -0.11 9.29 7.75
CA GLY A 23 -1.33 9.31 8.55
C GLY A 23 -1.49 8.14 9.52
N GLY A 24 -2.74 7.78 9.81
CA GLY A 24 -3.05 6.73 10.78
C GLY A 24 -2.55 5.34 10.36
N ALA A 25 -2.55 5.07 9.05
CA ALA A 25 -2.09 3.80 8.49
C ALA A 25 -0.61 3.53 8.81
N SER A 26 0.26 4.55 8.72
CA SER A 26 1.69 4.40 9.02
C SER A 26 1.94 4.18 10.52
N LEU A 27 1.21 4.88 11.40
CA LEU A 27 1.31 4.68 12.85
C LEU A 27 0.83 3.28 13.27
N ASN A 28 -0.20 2.76 12.61
CA ASN A 28 -0.73 1.42 12.86
C ASN A 28 0.26 0.34 12.38
N LEU A 29 0.87 0.52 11.19
CA LEU A 29 1.96 -0.33 10.68
C LEU A 29 3.17 -0.38 11.59
N LEU A 30 3.53 0.74 12.23
CA LEU A 30 4.62 0.81 13.19
C LEU A 30 4.25 0.26 14.57
N GLY A 31 3.02 -0.20 14.78
CA GLY A 31 2.53 -0.69 16.07
C GLY A 31 2.43 0.39 17.16
N LEU A 32 2.41 1.66 16.76
CA LEU A 32 2.34 2.80 17.69
C LEU A 32 0.90 3.07 18.16
N ILE A 33 -0.08 2.66 17.35
CA ILE A 33 -1.50 2.73 17.67
C ILE A 33 -2.18 1.42 17.27
N GLU A 34 -3.32 1.13 17.87
CA GLU A 34 -4.18 0.00 17.51
C GLU A 34 -5.60 0.53 17.24
N ARG A 35 -5.95 0.64 15.96
CA ARG A 35 -7.28 1.07 15.50
C ARG A 35 -7.62 0.38 14.18
N THR A 36 -8.88 0.43 13.78
CA THR A 36 -9.25 0.10 12.40
C THR A 36 -8.65 1.14 11.45
N THR A 37 -8.00 0.66 10.39
CA THR A 37 -7.58 1.47 9.24
C THR A 37 -8.67 1.32 8.20
N ASP A 38 -9.44 2.38 7.96
CA ASP A 38 -10.50 2.39 6.95
C ASP A 38 -10.01 3.00 5.63
N ASP A 39 -8.93 3.79 5.70
CA ASP A 39 -8.31 4.53 4.60
C ASP A 39 -6.77 4.53 4.70
N VAL A 40 -6.10 4.66 3.55
CA VAL A 40 -4.64 4.70 3.39
C VAL A 40 -4.26 5.77 2.37
N ASP A 41 -3.54 6.80 2.84
CA ASP A 41 -2.97 7.83 1.97
C ASP A 41 -1.56 7.46 1.51
N VAL A 42 -1.34 7.46 0.19
CA VAL A 42 -0.06 7.19 -0.47
C VAL A 42 0.52 8.48 -1.05
N ILE A 43 1.66 8.93 -0.55
CA ILE A 43 2.26 10.20 -1.00
C ILE A 43 3.35 10.03 -2.07
N ALA A 44 3.89 8.82 -2.22
CA ALA A 44 4.93 8.52 -3.18
C ALA A 44 5.04 7.02 -3.45
N ARG A 45 5.67 6.67 -4.57
CA ARG A 45 6.24 5.35 -4.81
C ARG A 45 7.75 5.40 -4.59
N ALA A 46 8.33 4.29 -4.15
CA ALA A 46 9.78 4.14 -4.06
C ALA A 46 10.27 3.38 -5.31
N SER A 47 11.33 3.88 -5.95
CA SER A 47 11.97 3.18 -7.06
C SER A 47 12.55 1.85 -6.61
N ASP A 48 12.64 0.88 -7.52
CA ASP A 48 13.44 -0.31 -7.28
C ASP A 48 14.92 0.08 -7.23
N ALA A 49 15.47 0.18 -6.02
CA ALA A 49 16.90 0.41 -5.80
C ALA A 49 17.57 -0.87 -5.30
N GLY A 50 18.83 -1.05 -5.68
CA GLY A 50 19.67 -2.13 -5.14
C GLY A 50 19.87 -1.97 -3.63
N ALA A 51 20.27 -3.05 -2.96
CA ALA A 51 20.36 -3.11 -1.50
C ALA A 51 21.31 -2.07 -0.84
N GLU A 52 22.18 -1.41 -1.62
CA GLU A 52 23.16 -0.43 -1.14
C GLU A 52 22.74 1.03 -1.36
N GLU A 53 21.65 1.30 -2.07
CA GLU A 53 21.19 2.65 -2.41
C GLU A 53 19.80 2.92 -1.82
N ALA A 54 19.61 4.12 -1.30
CA ALA A 54 18.28 4.56 -0.88
C ALA A 54 17.38 4.69 -2.12
N PRO A 55 16.13 4.17 -2.07
CA PRO A 55 15.24 4.28 -3.21
C PRO A 55 14.83 5.73 -3.45
N ALA A 56 14.81 6.14 -4.71
CA ALA A 56 14.29 7.42 -5.12
C ALA A 56 12.78 7.46 -4.92
N LEU A 57 12.27 8.57 -4.42
CA LEU A 57 10.83 8.80 -4.32
C LEU A 57 10.32 9.40 -5.63
N ILE A 58 9.29 8.77 -6.19
CA ILE A 58 8.60 9.22 -7.41
C ILE A 58 7.13 9.48 -7.11
N LEU A 59 6.47 10.24 -8.00
CA LEU A 59 5.04 10.50 -7.89
C LEU A 59 4.26 9.18 -7.79
N PRO A 60 3.24 9.12 -6.93
CA PRO A 60 2.51 7.89 -6.71
C PRO A 60 1.65 7.50 -7.93
N ASP A 61 1.21 8.47 -8.72
CA ASP A 61 0.34 8.25 -9.86
C ASP A 61 1.06 7.95 -11.19
N PRO A 62 0.59 6.93 -11.93
CA PRO A 62 -0.35 5.90 -11.51
C PRO A 62 0.32 4.89 -10.56
N LEU A 63 -0.46 4.31 -9.65
CA LEU A 63 -0.02 3.14 -8.89
C LEU A 63 0.18 1.94 -9.84
N PRO A 64 1.10 1.00 -9.57
CA PRO A 64 1.30 -0.17 -10.42
C PRO A 64 0.02 -1.01 -10.58
N ASP A 65 -0.23 -1.54 -11.78
CA ASP A 65 -1.42 -2.36 -12.06
C ASP A 65 -1.61 -3.54 -11.08
N PRO A 66 -0.55 -4.30 -10.70
CA PRO A 66 -0.69 -5.36 -9.70
C PRO A 66 -1.21 -4.84 -8.35
N LEU A 67 -0.71 -3.68 -7.91
CA LEU A 67 -1.14 -3.04 -6.66
C LEU A 67 -2.59 -2.58 -6.77
N GLN A 68 -2.97 -1.91 -7.86
CA GLN A 68 -4.36 -1.48 -8.08
C GLN A 68 -5.34 -2.67 -8.06
N ASN A 69 -4.96 -3.79 -8.69
CA ASN A 69 -5.78 -5.00 -8.72
C ASN A 69 -5.94 -5.63 -7.33
N ALA A 70 -4.86 -5.70 -6.56
CA ALA A 70 -4.89 -6.19 -5.18
C ALA A 70 -5.74 -5.29 -4.27
N VAL A 71 -5.60 -3.97 -4.39
CA VAL A 71 -6.39 -2.96 -3.64
C VAL A 71 -7.89 -3.12 -3.92
N LYS A 72 -8.28 -3.26 -5.18
CA LYS A 72 -9.69 -3.48 -5.58
C LYS A 72 -10.25 -4.79 -5.04
N ARG A 73 -9.42 -5.85 -5.03
CA ARG A 73 -9.82 -7.14 -4.46
C ARG A 73 -10.05 -7.05 -2.95
N VAL A 74 -9.13 -6.41 -2.21
CA VAL A 74 -9.29 -6.18 -0.78
C VAL A 74 -10.50 -5.30 -0.49
N ALA A 75 -10.75 -4.25 -1.28
CA ALA A 75 -11.94 -3.42 -1.13
C ALA A 75 -13.23 -4.26 -1.19
N ARG A 76 -13.35 -5.11 -2.21
CA ARG A 76 -14.49 -6.02 -2.37
C ARG A 76 -14.61 -7.02 -1.23
N ASP A 77 -13.51 -7.65 -0.83
CA ASP A 77 -13.53 -8.75 0.13
C ASP A 77 -13.81 -8.25 1.58
N PHE A 78 -13.49 -6.99 1.88
CA PHE A 78 -13.71 -6.35 3.19
C PHE A 78 -14.85 -5.32 3.20
N GLY A 79 -15.49 -5.04 2.06
CA GLY A 79 -16.59 -4.08 1.96
C GLY A 79 -16.18 -2.62 2.13
N LEU A 80 -14.99 -2.25 1.65
CA LEU A 80 -14.44 -0.90 1.73
C LEU A 80 -14.90 -0.04 0.55
N GLU A 81 -14.74 1.28 0.68
CA GLU A 81 -14.91 2.21 -0.45
C GLU A 81 -13.84 1.98 -1.52
N GLU A 82 -14.13 2.33 -2.78
CA GLU A 82 -13.20 2.10 -3.90
C GLU A 82 -11.89 2.87 -3.75
N GLU A 83 -11.93 4.04 -3.11
CA GLU A 83 -10.80 4.93 -2.88
C GLU A 83 -10.16 4.76 -1.49
N TRP A 84 -10.38 3.63 -0.79
CA TRP A 84 -9.79 3.37 0.52
C TRP A 84 -8.25 3.40 0.53
N LEU A 85 -7.62 3.23 -0.63
CA LEU A 85 -6.21 3.52 -0.83
C LEU A 85 -6.09 4.56 -1.95
N ASN A 86 -5.78 5.79 -1.55
CA ASN A 86 -5.74 6.97 -2.41
C ASN A 86 -4.34 7.60 -2.43
N THR A 87 -4.11 8.44 -3.44
CA THR A 87 -2.86 9.18 -3.68
C THR A 87 -3.05 10.69 -3.52
#